data_AF-A0A9W6LRW7-F1
#
_entry.id   AF-A0A9W6LRW7-F1
#
_cell.length_a   1.000
_cell.length_b   1.000
_cell.length_c   1.000
_cell.angle_alpha   90.00
_cell.angle_beta   90.00
_cell.angle_gamma   90.00
#
_symmetry.space_group_name_H-M   'P 1'
#
loop_
_entity.id
_entity.type
_entity.pdbx_description
1 polymer ?
#
loop_
_entity_poly.entity_id
_entity_poly.type
_entity_poly.pdbx_seq_one_letter_code
_entity_poly.pdbx_strand_id
1 'polypeptide(L)'
;MCDRAPVSGADQGVRPILIRGLRRSFSIAPLWWRSPLAALATEPDIAGPAPLPETIEIAHQGHFFRARTPAGQIAVGTLPDLAARIDRGIAEQGFRAEVAHSLLLPAAILRAPAGERCAFIGAHASGKTWLSLSLIDAGWRFEGDGWAVAQEGGLTPLPHSIRIAAVPPHLSPALRNRIDAAPTFSIGAQGKIFAIDPRSLSGDWRVESGPVARVFFLELNPGGLGRLRALSPELALGRALAVCRGRPAGRSLIELHSAVCNGAAYRLRLGNPADAVPLLEAVIAGKPAEGV
;
A
#
# COMPACT_ATOMS: atom_id res chain seq x y z
N MET A 1 -32.27 44.82 1.06
CA MET A 1 -32.46 43.64 1.95
C MET A 1 -33.07 42.56 1.09
N CYS A 2 -32.26 41.60 0.63
CA CYS A 2 -32.73 40.47 -0.16
C CYS A 2 -32.79 39.26 0.78
N ASP A 3 -33.98 38.75 1.02
CA ASP A 3 -34.22 37.49 1.71
C ASP A 3 -33.53 36.36 0.95
N ARG A 4 -32.42 35.87 1.52
CA ARG A 4 -31.86 34.57 1.14
C ARG A 4 -32.70 33.50 1.83
N ALA A 5 -33.49 32.79 1.04
CA ALA A 5 -34.12 31.56 1.48
C ALA A 5 -33.07 30.60 2.09
N PRO A 6 -33.39 29.89 3.18
CA PRO A 6 -32.50 28.89 3.74
C PRO A 6 -32.29 27.80 2.69
N VAL A 7 -31.03 27.62 2.27
CA VAL A 7 -30.62 26.48 1.45
C VAL A 7 -30.91 25.23 2.29
N SER A 8 -31.89 24.44 1.85
CA SER A 8 -32.24 23.16 2.46
C SER A 8 -31.02 22.23 2.42
N GLY A 9 -30.31 22.13 3.54
CA GLY A 9 -29.26 21.14 3.75
C GLY A 9 -29.89 19.77 3.99
N ALA A 10 -30.16 19.03 2.92
CA ALA A 10 -30.65 17.65 3.03
C ALA A 10 -30.49 16.86 1.71
N ASP A 11 -29.26 16.78 1.18
CA ASP A 11 -28.79 15.59 0.45
C ASP A 11 -27.26 15.60 0.30
N GLN A 12 -26.54 15.70 1.42
CA GLN A 12 -25.13 15.28 1.42
C GLN A 12 -25.11 13.76 1.35
N GLY A 13 -25.43 13.24 0.16
CA GLY A 13 -25.67 11.83 -0.12
C GLY A 13 -24.60 10.96 0.50
N VAL A 14 -25.00 10.14 1.46
CA VAL A 14 -24.05 9.34 2.23
C VAL A 14 -23.50 8.28 1.29
N ARG A 15 -22.24 8.46 0.88
CA ARG A 15 -21.58 7.51 -0.03
C ARG A 15 -21.14 6.27 0.75
N PRO A 16 -21.30 5.06 0.17
CA PRO A 16 -20.74 3.85 0.74
C PRO A 16 -19.22 3.95 0.82
N ILE A 17 -18.61 3.27 1.78
CA ILE A 17 -17.15 3.11 1.83
C ILE A 17 -16.81 1.95 0.91
N LEU A 18 -16.07 2.25 -0.15
CA LEU A 18 -15.66 1.27 -1.15
C LEU A 18 -14.22 0.82 -0.89
N ILE A 19 -14.02 -0.49 -0.89
CA ILE A 19 -12.72 -1.13 -0.65
C ILE A 19 -12.48 -2.09 -1.81
N ARG A 20 -11.58 -1.71 -2.71
CA ARG A 20 -11.24 -2.46 -3.91
C ARG A 20 -10.12 -3.45 -3.59
N GLY A 21 -10.34 -4.73 -3.86
CA GLY A 21 -9.27 -5.72 -4.05
C GLY A 21 -8.90 -5.85 -5.53
N LEU A 22 -8.07 -6.83 -5.92
CA LEU A 22 -7.74 -7.02 -7.34
C LEU A 22 -8.96 -7.53 -8.13
N ARG A 23 -9.72 -8.48 -7.56
CA ARG A 23 -10.85 -9.14 -8.25
C ARG A 23 -12.18 -8.89 -7.58
N ARG A 24 -12.18 -8.40 -6.34
CA ARG A 24 -13.40 -8.12 -5.57
C ARG A 24 -13.47 -6.64 -5.20
N SER A 25 -14.67 -6.19 -4.85
CA SER A 25 -14.89 -4.90 -4.22
C SER A 25 -15.86 -5.06 -3.07
N PHE A 26 -15.50 -4.53 -1.91
CA PHE A 26 -16.34 -4.53 -0.73
C PHE A 26 -16.98 -3.17 -0.56
N SER A 27 -18.29 -3.14 -0.37
CA SER A 27 -19.01 -1.94 0.04
C SER A 27 -19.46 -2.09 1.48
N ILE A 28 -19.07 -1.14 2.32
CA ILE A 28 -19.68 -0.96 3.63
C ILE A 28 -20.78 0.09 3.47
N ALA A 29 -22.01 -0.28 3.86
CA ALA A 29 -23.16 0.61 3.82
C ALA A 29 -22.83 1.94 4.55
N PRO A 30 -23.39 3.06 4.09
CA PRO A 30 -23.06 4.39 4.60
C PRO A 30 -23.21 4.48 6.12
N LEU A 31 -22.07 4.54 6.80
CA LEU A 31 -21.93 5.05 8.15
C LEU A 31 -21.08 6.30 8.02
N TRP A 32 -21.62 7.44 8.48
CA TRP A 32 -20.94 8.71 8.76
C TRP A 32 -19.46 8.74 8.33
N TRP A 33 -19.12 9.51 7.29
CA TRP A 33 -17.78 9.60 6.67
C TRP A 33 -16.62 9.96 7.61
N ARG A 34 -16.91 10.41 8.84
CA ARG A 34 -15.93 10.60 9.93
C ARG A 34 -15.68 9.32 10.75
N SER A 35 -16.25 8.19 10.35
CA SER A 35 -16.07 6.91 10.99
C SER A 35 -14.64 6.39 10.76
N PRO A 36 -14.04 5.69 11.75
CA PRO A 36 -12.79 4.95 11.57
C PRO A 36 -12.81 3.99 10.37
N LEU A 37 -13.99 3.57 9.91
CA LEU A 37 -14.15 2.74 8.71
C LEU A 37 -13.74 3.47 7.42
N ALA A 38 -13.78 4.80 7.38
CA ALA A 38 -13.35 5.57 6.21
C ALA A 38 -11.85 5.35 5.91
N ALA A 39 -11.06 4.95 6.92
CA ALA A 39 -9.66 4.56 6.77
C ALA A 39 -9.47 3.26 5.96
N LEU A 40 -10.54 2.53 5.66
CA LEU A 40 -10.51 1.35 4.80
C LEU A 40 -10.70 1.68 3.32
N ALA A 41 -11.16 2.89 3.00
CA ALA A 41 -11.47 3.29 1.63
C ALA A 41 -10.26 3.10 0.73
N THR A 42 -10.45 2.35 -0.36
CA THR A 42 -9.40 1.94 -1.28
C THR A 42 -10.03 1.84 -2.66
N GLU A 43 -9.75 2.79 -3.55
CA GLU A 43 -10.39 2.85 -4.88
C GLU A 43 -9.38 3.24 -5.98
N PRO A 44 -8.34 2.43 -6.22
CA PRO A 44 -7.52 2.58 -7.42
C PRO A 44 -8.31 2.24 -8.68
N ASP A 45 -7.86 2.82 -9.78
CA ASP A 45 -8.17 2.31 -11.11
C ASP A 45 -7.34 1.03 -11.36
N ILE A 46 -8.03 -0.06 -11.69
CA ILE A 46 -7.42 -1.37 -11.95
C ILE A 46 -7.91 -1.82 -13.32
N ALA A 47 -6.98 -1.99 -14.25
CA ALA A 47 -7.28 -2.54 -15.56
C ALA A 47 -7.78 -4.00 -15.43
N GLY A 48 -8.81 -4.34 -16.20
CA GLY A 48 -9.33 -5.69 -16.29
C GLY A 48 -10.84 -5.77 -16.08
N PRO A 49 -11.37 -6.97 -15.77
CA PRO A 49 -12.80 -7.17 -15.55
C PRO A 49 -13.29 -6.40 -14.33
N ALA A 50 -14.59 -6.09 -14.33
CA ALA A 50 -15.26 -5.49 -13.18
C ALA A 50 -15.08 -6.37 -11.92
N PRO A 51 -14.90 -5.76 -10.74
CA PRO A 51 -14.84 -6.51 -9.49
C PRO A 51 -16.11 -7.32 -9.27
N LEU A 52 -15.97 -8.47 -8.62
CA LEU A 52 -17.08 -9.13 -7.96
C LEU A 52 -17.49 -8.31 -6.72
N PRO A 53 -18.72 -7.74 -6.68
CA PRO A 53 -19.15 -6.93 -5.55
C PRO A 53 -19.53 -7.79 -4.35
N GLU A 54 -19.16 -7.32 -3.17
CA GLU A 54 -19.54 -7.90 -1.87
C GLU A 54 -19.97 -6.78 -0.92
N THR A 55 -20.98 -7.06 -0.11
CA THR A 55 -21.45 -6.11 0.92
C THR A 55 -21.01 -6.58 2.29
N ILE A 56 -20.41 -5.67 3.07
CA ILE A 56 -20.11 -5.89 4.47
C ILE A 56 -21.20 -5.21 5.29
N GLU A 57 -22.10 -6.02 5.84
CA GLU A 57 -23.15 -5.54 6.73
C GLU A 57 -22.60 -5.29 8.13
N ILE A 58 -22.87 -4.10 8.67
CA ILE A 58 -22.50 -3.70 10.02
C ILE A 58 -23.78 -3.48 10.82
N ALA A 59 -24.00 -4.32 11.81
CA ALA A 59 -25.13 -4.22 12.72
C ALA A 59 -24.72 -3.53 14.03
N HIS A 60 -25.53 -2.59 14.49
CA HIS A 60 -25.38 -1.98 15.80
C HIS A 60 -25.93 -2.90 16.89
N GLN A 61 -25.18 -3.10 17.97
CA GLN A 61 -25.54 -3.98 19.10
C GLN A 61 -25.18 -3.29 20.43
N GLY A 62 -26.10 -2.49 20.95
CA GLY A 62 -25.90 -1.75 22.20
C GLY A 62 -24.83 -0.67 22.05
N HIS A 63 -23.66 -0.86 22.66
CA HIS A 63 -22.51 0.05 22.53
C HIS A 63 -21.45 -0.44 21.53
N PHE A 64 -21.70 -1.59 20.90
CA PHE A 64 -20.77 -2.25 20.01
C PHE A 64 -21.35 -2.39 18.60
N PHE A 65 -20.48 -2.77 17.68
CA PHE A 65 -20.80 -3.05 16.30
C PHE A 65 -20.40 -4.49 16.00
N ARG A 66 -21.21 -5.13 15.16
CA ARG A 66 -20.99 -6.50 14.70
C ARG A 66 -20.96 -6.53 13.18
N ALA A 67 -19.99 -7.22 12.61
CA ALA A 67 -19.95 -7.50 11.18
C ALA A 67 -19.37 -8.88 10.90
N ARG A 68 -19.74 -9.45 9.75
CA ARG A 68 -19.00 -10.57 9.17
C ARG A 68 -17.84 -10.01 8.36
N THR A 69 -16.61 -10.37 8.72
CA THR A 69 -15.42 -9.97 7.97
C THR A 69 -15.41 -10.67 6.61
N PRO A 70 -14.65 -10.13 5.65
CA PRO A 70 -14.55 -10.75 4.33
C PRO A 70 -13.91 -12.17 4.35
N ALA A 71 -13.14 -12.48 5.39
CA ALA A 71 -12.66 -13.84 5.68
C ALA A 71 -13.74 -14.77 6.28
N GLY A 72 -15.00 -14.32 6.40
CA GLY A 72 -16.14 -15.08 6.93
C GLY A 72 -16.24 -15.11 8.46
N GLN A 73 -15.34 -14.46 9.20
CA GLN A 73 -15.33 -14.45 10.66
C GLN A 73 -16.33 -13.43 11.21
N ILE A 74 -16.95 -13.71 12.34
CA ILE A 74 -17.78 -12.71 13.03
C ILE A 74 -16.87 -11.85 13.93
N ALA A 75 -16.93 -10.54 13.73
CA ALA A 75 -16.24 -9.55 14.54
C ALA A 75 -17.26 -8.74 15.35
N VAL A 76 -16.96 -8.51 16.63
CA VAL A 76 -17.72 -7.63 17.53
C VAL A 76 -16.73 -6.71 18.24
N GLY A 77 -17.04 -5.42 18.33
CA GLY A 77 -16.19 -4.46 19.01
C GLY A 77 -16.60 -3.01 18.78
N THR A 78 -15.73 -2.07 19.14
CA THR A 78 -15.89 -0.66 18.77
C THR A 78 -15.69 -0.49 17.26
N LEU A 79 -16.07 0.66 16.67
CA LEU A 79 -15.80 0.91 15.25
C LEU A 79 -14.31 0.84 14.87
N PRO A 80 -13.36 1.38 15.66
CA PRO A 80 -11.93 1.18 15.41
C PRO A 80 -11.53 -0.30 15.41
N ASP A 81 -11.98 -1.09 16.40
CA ASP A 81 -11.67 -2.52 16.46
C ASP A 81 -12.25 -3.27 15.26
N LEU A 82 -13.48 -2.91 14.87
CA LEU A 82 -14.15 -3.50 13.73
C LEU A 82 -13.44 -3.14 12.43
N ALA A 83 -13.01 -1.88 12.25
CA ALA A 83 -12.23 -1.44 11.11
C ALA A 83 -10.94 -2.25 10.97
N ALA A 84 -10.19 -2.41 12.06
CA ALA A 84 -8.96 -3.20 12.07
C ALA A 84 -9.20 -4.70 11.76
N ARG A 85 -10.32 -5.27 12.22
CA ARG A 85 -10.71 -6.66 11.92
C ARG A 85 -11.18 -6.85 10.48
N ILE A 86 -11.95 -5.90 9.95
CA ILE A 86 -12.37 -5.90 8.53
C ILE A 86 -11.13 -5.79 7.65
N ASP A 87 -10.24 -4.84 7.90
CA ASP A 87 -9.00 -4.67 7.16
C ASP A 87 -8.16 -5.96 7.11
N ARG A 88 -7.95 -6.59 8.27
CA ARG A 88 -7.26 -7.87 8.34
C ARG A 88 -7.98 -8.95 7.52
N GLY A 89 -9.30 -9.01 7.62
CA GLY A 89 -10.12 -9.93 6.84
C GLY A 89 -10.01 -9.71 5.34
N ILE A 90 -9.93 -8.46 4.88
CA ILE A 90 -9.70 -8.10 3.47
C ILE A 90 -8.32 -8.55 3.03
N ALA A 91 -7.28 -8.27 3.82
CA ALA A 91 -5.93 -8.74 3.52
C ALA A 91 -5.89 -10.28 3.44
N GLU A 92 -6.45 -10.99 4.43
CA GLU A 92 -6.52 -12.45 4.49
C GLU A 92 -7.31 -13.07 3.32
N GLN A 93 -8.46 -12.50 2.97
CA GLN A 93 -9.24 -12.96 1.82
C GLN A 93 -8.52 -12.65 0.50
N GLY A 94 -7.93 -11.47 0.36
CA GLY A 94 -7.07 -11.12 -0.78
C GLY A 94 -6.00 -12.19 -0.97
N PHE A 95 -5.30 -12.55 0.11
CA PHE A 95 -4.28 -13.61 0.11
C PHE A 95 -4.82 -14.99 -0.28
N ARG A 96 -5.98 -15.40 0.24
CA ARG A 96 -6.49 -16.77 0.03
C ARG A 96 -7.27 -16.95 -1.27
N ALA A 97 -8.06 -15.96 -1.66
CA ALA A 97 -9.05 -16.09 -2.71
C ALA A 97 -8.62 -15.45 -4.03
N GLU A 98 -7.85 -14.35 -4.00
CA GLU A 98 -7.45 -13.66 -5.23
C GLU A 98 -6.14 -14.20 -5.81
N VAL A 99 -5.26 -14.73 -4.95
CA VAL A 99 -3.86 -15.07 -5.29
C VAL A 99 -3.40 -16.42 -4.75
N ALA A 100 -4.32 -17.38 -4.58
CA ALA A 100 -4.12 -18.68 -3.91
C ALA A 100 -2.88 -19.48 -4.35
N HIS A 101 -2.37 -19.23 -5.55
CA HIS A 101 -1.24 -19.95 -6.16
C HIS A 101 -0.01 -19.07 -6.41
N SER A 102 0.00 -17.83 -5.92
CA SER A 102 1.08 -16.87 -6.15
C SER A 102 1.88 -16.61 -4.88
N LEU A 103 3.11 -16.12 -5.06
CA LEU A 103 3.93 -15.64 -3.95
C LEU A 103 3.69 -14.15 -3.72
N LEU A 104 3.58 -13.80 -2.44
CA LEU A 104 3.37 -12.44 -1.98
C LEU A 104 4.69 -11.87 -1.49
N LEU A 105 5.03 -10.68 -1.98
CA LEU A 105 6.20 -9.94 -1.57
C LEU A 105 5.78 -8.74 -0.73
N PRO A 106 6.41 -8.51 0.44
CA PRO A 106 6.23 -7.27 1.17
C PRO A 106 6.95 -6.15 0.41
N ALA A 107 6.20 -5.46 -0.45
CA ALA A 107 6.76 -4.54 -1.43
C ALA A 107 5.91 -3.27 -1.54
N ALA A 108 6.60 -2.15 -1.76
CA ALA A 108 6.00 -0.94 -2.31
C ALA A 108 6.37 -0.81 -3.78
N ILE A 109 5.45 -0.34 -4.61
CA ILE A 109 5.64 -0.15 -6.04
C ILE A 109 5.36 1.31 -6.36
N LEU A 110 6.34 1.96 -6.98
CA LEU A 110 6.27 3.36 -7.37
C LEU A 110 6.85 3.53 -8.77
N ARG A 111 6.43 4.58 -9.46
CA ARG A 111 7.03 5.01 -10.73
C ARG A 111 7.86 6.26 -10.52
N ALA A 112 9.11 6.21 -10.98
CA ALA A 112 9.98 7.36 -11.04
C ALA A 112 9.40 8.44 -11.96
N PRO A 113 9.81 9.72 -11.83
CA PRO A 113 9.39 10.79 -12.73
C PRO A 113 9.65 10.50 -14.22
N ALA A 114 10.71 9.73 -14.53
CA ALA A 114 11.03 9.27 -15.88
C ALA A 114 10.11 8.13 -16.40
N GLY A 115 9.17 7.64 -15.60
CA GLY A 115 8.22 6.58 -15.94
C GLY A 115 8.66 5.16 -15.57
N GLU A 116 9.93 4.96 -15.20
CA GLU A 116 10.44 3.66 -14.74
C GLU A 116 9.68 3.15 -13.51
N ARG A 117 9.20 1.91 -13.59
CA ARG A 117 8.49 1.24 -12.49
C ARG A 117 9.48 0.52 -11.60
N CYS A 118 9.45 0.82 -10.30
CA CYS A 118 10.38 0.29 -9.32
C CYS A 118 9.65 -0.44 -8.20
N ALA A 119 10.23 -1.54 -7.72
CA ALA A 119 9.79 -2.24 -6.53
C ALA A 119 10.76 -2.02 -5.36
N PHE A 120 10.21 -1.76 -4.18
CA PHE A 120 10.93 -1.61 -2.92
C PHE A 120 10.52 -2.74 -1.98
N ILE A 121 11.36 -3.76 -1.88
CA ILE A 121 11.05 -5.01 -1.16
C ILE A 121 11.76 -5.01 0.19
N GLY A 122 11.08 -5.40 1.25
CA GLY A 122 11.71 -5.57 2.55
C GLY A 122 10.74 -6.10 3.60
N ALA A 123 11.28 -6.64 4.70
CA ALA A 123 10.47 -7.18 5.79
C ALA A 123 9.58 -6.12 6.49
N HIS A 124 8.78 -6.53 7.47
CA HIS A 124 8.04 -5.61 8.32
C HIS A 124 9.00 -4.58 8.95
N ALA A 125 8.57 -3.32 9.04
CA ALA A 125 9.37 -2.21 9.55
C ALA A 125 10.69 -1.93 8.78
N SER A 126 10.87 -2.40 7.54
CA SER A 126 12.07 -2.11 6.73
C SER A 126 12.17 -0.66 6.20
N GLY A 127 11.26 0.24 6.60
CA GLY A 127 11.20 1.61 6.11
C GLY A 127 10.51 1.82 4.75
N LYS A 128 9.84 0.80 4.18
CA LYS A 128 9.13 0.90 2.88
C LYS A 128 8.18 2.09 2.81
N THR A 129 7.27 2.21 3.78
CA THR A 129 6.28 3.28 3.81
C THR A 129 6.93 4.65 3.95
N TRP A 130 7.96 4.78 4.80
CA TRP A 130 8.70 6.04 4.96
C TRP A 130 9.45 6.46 3.70
N LEU A 131 10.12 5.51 3.05
CA LEU A 131 10.76 5.75 1.76
C LEU A 131 9.73 6.13 0.70
N SER A 132 8.61 5.41 0.62
CA SER A 132 7.53 5.70 -0.33
C SER A 132 7.00 7.12 -0.19
N LEU A 133 6.77 7.58 1.05
CA LEU A 133 6.36 8.97 1.31
C LEU A 133 7.41 9.99 0.87
N SER A 134 8.69 9.69 1.08
CA SER A 134 9.80 10.57 0.67
C SER A 134 9.89 10.66 -0.86
N LEU A 135 9.69 9.53 -1.56
CA LEU A 135 9.66 9.48 -3.02
C LEU A 135 8.44 10.20 -3.59
N ILE A 136 7.27 10.04 -2.98
CA ILE A 136 6.06 10.78 -3.36
C ILE A 136 6.26 12.29 -3.20
N ASP A 137 6.88 12.73 -2.09
CA ASP A 137 7.22 14.14 -1.86
C ASP A 137 8.21 14.67 -2.92
N ALA A 138 9.06 13.79 -3.46
CA ALA A 138 9.95 14.05 -4.59
C ALA A 138 9.31 13.87 -5.97
N GLY A 139 7.99 13.67 -6.06
CA GLY A 139 7.24 13.60 -7.32
C GLY A 139 7.13 12.21 -7.95
N TRP A 140 7.50 11.15 -7.24
CA TRP A 140 7.24 9.79 -7.70
C TRP A 140 5.75 9.46 -7.61
N ARG A 141 5.26 8.62 -8.52
CA ARG A 141 3.86 8.18 -8.53
C ARG A 141 3.72 6.88 -7.77
N PHE A 142 2.68 6.78 -6.95
CA PHE A 142 2.40 5.61 -6.13
C PHE A 142 1.52 4.61 -6.87
N GLU A 143 1.85 3.32 -6.81
CA GLU A 143 0.95 2.24 -7.25
C GLU A 143 0.45 1.39 -6.09
N GLY A 144 1.30 1.11 -5.09
CA GLY A 144 0.89 0.35 -3.91
C GLY A 144 1.99 0.20 -2.85
N ASP A 145 1.59 -0.19 -1.64
CA ASP A 145 2.46 -0.51 -0.49
C ASP A 145 1.88 -1.70 0.28
N GLY A 146 2.67 -2.27 1.18
CA GLY A 146 2.32 -3.42 1.99
C GLY A 146 2.66 -4.72 1.30
N TRP A 147 1.96 -5.04 0.21
CA TRP A 147 2.09 -6.32 -0.48
C TRP A 147 1.98 -6.19 -2.00
N ALA A 148 2.76 -7.00 -2.71
CA ALA A 148 2.62 -7.23 -4.14
C ALA A 148 2.61 -8.73 -4.44
N VAL A 149 1.94 -9.09 -5.52
CA VAL A 149 1.82 -10.45 -6.03
C VAL A 149 2.83 -10.62 -7.15
N ALA A 150 3.67 -11.65 -7.05
CA ALA A 150 4.45 -12.10 -8.19
C ALA A 150 3.58 -12.98 -9.08
N GLN A 151 3.46 -12.59 -10.34
CA GLN A 151 2.69 -13.31 -11.34
C GLN A 151 3.34 -13.20 -12.73
N GLU A 152 2.74 -13.84 -13.72
CA GLU A 152 3.18 -13.72 -15.10
C GLU A 152 3.22 -12.24 -15.53
N GLY A 153 4.36 -11.82 -16.08
CA GLY A 153 4.56 -10.43 -16.51
C GLY A 153 5.11 -9.49 -15.43
N GLY A 154 5.21 -9.90 -14.16
CA GLY A 154 5.95 -9.16 -13.12
C GLY A 154 5.22 -9.02 -11.79
N LEU A 155 5.18 -7.81 -11.25
CA LEU A 155 4.57 -7.52 -9.94
C LEU A 155 3.25 -6.77 -10.08
N THR A 156 2.29 -7.12 -9.24
CA THR A 156 1.02 -6.39 -9.09
C THR A 156 0.83 -6.01 -7.63
N PRO A 157 0.77 -4.72 -7.26
CA PRO A 157 0.52 -4.33 -5.88
C PRO A 157 -0.90 -4.72 -5.49
N LEU A 158 -1.08 -5.15 -4.24
CA LEU A 158 -2.42 -5.26 -3.67
C LEU A 158 -2.93 -3.85 -3.36
N PRO A 159 -4.15 -3.48 -3.80
CA PRO A 159 -4.76 -2.21 -3.45
C PRO A 159 -4.81 -2.00 -1.93
N HIS A 160 -4.21 -0.91 -1.45
CA HIS A 160 -4.31 -0.51 -0.05
C HIS A 160 -4.03 0.98 0.12
N SER A 161 -4.71 1.61 1.07
CA SER A 161 -4.36 2.95 1.56
C SER A 161 -2.92 2.98 2.11
N ILE A 162 -2.21 4.10 2.00
CA ILE A 162 -0.90 4.24 2.67
C ILE A 162 -1.14 4.37 4.17
N ARG A 163 -0.47 3.53 4.97
CA ARG A 163 -0.68 3.44 6.42
C ARG A 163 0.49 3.96 7.20
N ILE A 164 0.28 5.06 7.91
CA ILE A 164 1.34 5.78 8.62
C ILE A 164 1.07 5.71 10.11
N ALA A 165 1.97 5.06 10.86
CA ALA A 165 1.95 5.09 12.31
C ALA A 165 2.69 6.31 12.89
N ALA A 166 3.69 6.83 12.16
CA ALA A 166 4.47 7.99 12.55
C ALA A 166 4.86 8.81 11.31
N VAL A 167 4.62 10.12 11.37
CA VAL A 167 4.91 11.06 10.28
C VAL A 167 6.41 11.35 10.24
N PRO A 168 7.12 11.06 9.14
CA PRO A 168 8.55 11.34 9.05
C PRO A 168 8.86 12.85 9.20
N PRO A 169 9.93 13.23 9.91
CA PRO A 169 10.25 14.63 10.23
C PRO A 169 10.85 15.41 9.06
N HIS A 170 11.12 14.80 7.91
CA HIS A 170 11.66 15.47 6.73
C HIS A 170 10.63 15.74 5.61
N LEU A 171 9.38 15.30 5.74
CA LEU A 171 8.35 15.55 4.72
C LEU A 171 7.99 17.04 4.63
N SER A 172 7.65 17.48 3.42
CA SER A 172 7.16 18.83 3.15
C SER A 172 5.91 19.17 3.99
N PRO A 173 5.69 20.46 4.34
CA PRO A 173 4.48 20.87 5.06
C PRO A 173 3.18 20.50 4.33
N ALA A 174 3.19 20.55 2.99
CA ALA A 174 2.04 20.19 2.18
C ALA A 174 1.65 18.72 2.36
N LEU A 175 2.62 17.80 2.33
CA LEU A 175 2.37 16.38 2.53
C LEU A 175 1.94 16.08 3.97
N ARG A 176 2.55 16.72 4.97
CA ARG A 176 2.12 16.57 6.38
C ARG A 176 0.67 16.95 6.60
N ASN A 177 0.26 18.12 6.09
CA ASN A 177 -1.12 18.57 6.24
C ASN A 177 -2.12 17.56 5.64
N ARG A 178 -1.75 16.87 4.55
CA ARG A 178 -2.57 15.79 3.98
C ARG A 178 -2.60 14.55 4.88
N ILE A 179 -1.47 14.18 5.49
CA ILE A 179 -1.39 13.08 6.45
C ILE A 179 -2.26 13.37 7.68
N ASP A 180 -2.15 14.57 8.25
CA ASP A 180 -2.87 14.98 9.46
C ASP A 180 -4.39 15.06 9.24
N ALA A 181 -4.82 15.39 8.02
CA ALA A 181 -6.22 15.42 7.63
C ALA A 181 -6.80 14.04 7.28
N ALA A 182 -5.97 13.00 7.20
CA ALA A 182 -6.40 11.68 6.75
C ALA A 182 -7.26 10.95 7.81
N PRO A 183 -8.20 10.09 7.38
CA PRO A 183 -8.92 9.21 8.29
C PRO A 183 -7.98 8.35 9.13
N THR A 184 -8.37 8.09 10.37
CA THR A 184 -7.53 7.34 11.30
C THR A 184 -8.28 6.23 12.00
N PHE A 185 -7.55 5.17 12.36
CA PHE A 185 -8.03 4.06 13.15
C PHE A 185 -6.87 3.54 14.02
N SER A 186 -7.17 2.68 14.98
CA SER A 186 -6.17 2.17 15.93
C SER A 186 -5.93 0.68 15.71
N ILE A 187 -4.67 0.24 15.78
CA ILE A 187 -4.30 -1.18 15.76
C ILE A 187 -3.56 -1.54 17.04
N GLY A 188 -4.30 -1.97 18.06
CA GLY A 188 -3.73 -2.44 19.33
C GLY A 188 -2.68 -1.48 19.90
N ALA A 189 -1.48 -1.99 20.18
CA ALA A 189 -0.36 -1.20 20.73
C ALA A 189 0.35 -0.27 19.74
N GLN A 190 0.05 -0.36 18.43
CA GLN A 190 0.67 0.52 17.41
C GLN A 190 0.17 1.96 17.47
N GLY A 191 -0.88 2.21 18.26
CA GLY A 191 -1.49 3.53 18.40
C GLY A 191 -2.33 3.91 17.18
N LYS A 192 -2.39 5.22 16.94
CA LYS A 192 -3.17 5.84 15.87
C LYS A 192 -2.46 5.64 14.53
N ILE A 193 -3.16 5.09 13.55
CA ILE A 193 -2.69 4.95 12.17
C ILE A 193 -3.48 5.89 11.29
N PHE A 194 -2.77 6.68 10.50
CA PHE A 194 -3.32 7.52 9.44
C PHE A 194 -3.42 6.68 8.16
N ALA A 195 -4.59 6.64 7.55
CA ALA A 195 -4.83 5.94 6.29
C ALA A 195 -5.06 6.96 5.18
N ILE A 196 -4.07 7.09 4.31
CA ILE A 196 -4.09 8.10 3.25
C ILE A 196 -4.52 7.44 1.96
N ASP A 197 -5.50 8.07 1.32
CA ASP A 197 -5.87 7.77 -0.05
C ASP A 197 -4.72 8.22 -0.99
N PRO A 198 -4.05 7.29 -1.71
CA PRO A 198 -2.97 7.63 -2.63
C PRO A 198 -3.38 8.64 -3.71
N ARG A 199 -4.67 8.72 -4.06
CA ARG A 199 -5.20 9.70 -5.01
C ARG A 199 -4.96 11.14 -4.54
N SER A 200 -5.04 11.34 -3.22
CA SER A 200 -4.77 12.65 -2.60
C SER A 200 -3.30 13.05 -2.64
N LEU A 201 -2.39 12.12 -2.93
CA LEU A 201 -0.95 12.35 -2.92
C LEU A 201 -0.37 12.53 -4.32
N SER A 202 -0.70 11.62 -5.24
CA SER A 202 -0.04 11.50 -6.55
C SER A 202 -0.98 11.67 -7.75
N GLY A 203 -2.25 12.02 -7.52
CA GLY A 203 -3.26 12.17 -8.58
C GLY A 203 -3.92 10.85 -8.95
N ASP A 204 -3.77 10.38 -10.18
CA ASP A 204 -4.37 9.13 -10.62
C ASP A 204 -3.70 7.94 -9.94
N TRP A 205 -4.41 7.28 -9.02
CA TRP A 205 -3.94 6.03 -8.43
C TRP A 205 -4.35 4.85 -9.30
N ARG A 206 -3.36 4.27 -9.99
CA ARG A 206 -3.54 3.08 -10.82
C ARG A 206 -2.76 1.90 -10.26
N VAL A 207 -3.40 0.74 -10.26
CA VAL A 207 -2.77 -0.53 -9.92
C VAL A 207 -2.69 -1.36 -11.18
N GLU A 208 -1.46 -1.62 -11.62
CA GLU A 208 -1.17 -2.33 -12.86
C GLU A 208 -0.33 -3.58 -12.58
N SER A 209 -0.54 -4.62 -13.38
CA SER A 209 0.42 -5.73 -13.48
C SER A 209 1.46 -5.38 -14.52
N GLY A 210 2.72 -5.67 -14.24
CA GLY A 210 3.76 -5.52 -15.24
C GLY A 210 5.18 -5.67 -14.71
N PRO A 211 6.17 -5.54 -15.62
CA PRO A 211 7.56 -5.65 -15.25
C PRO A 211 7.97 -4.48 -14.37
N VAL A 212 8.93 -4.72 -13.49
CA VAL A 212 9.63 -3.66 -12.75
C VAL A 212 11.02 -3.52 -13.34
N ALA A 213 11.39 -2.30 -13.71
CA ALA A 213 12.71 -2.01 -14.27
C ALA A 213 13.81 -2.21 -13.21
N ARG A 214 13.48 -1.91 -11.95
CA ARG A 214 14.41 -1.97 -10.82
C ARG A 214 13.77 -2.53 -9.56
N VAL A 215 14.55 -3.31 -8.82
CA VAL A 215 14.17 -3.88 -7.52
C VAL A 215 15.16 -3.43 -6.46
N PHE A 216 14.67 -2.78 -5.41
CA PHE A 216 15.46 -2.31 -4.27
C PHE A 216 15.10 -3.10 -3.02
N PHE A 217 16.03 -3.91 -2.53
CA PHE A 217 15.91 -4.62 -1.27
C PHE A 217 16.34 -3.71 -0.12
N LEU A 218 15.39 -3.37 0.74
CA LEU A 218 15.59 -2.43 1.84
C LEU A 218 16.19 -3.10 3.07
N GLU A 219 17.26 -2.53 3.58
CA GLU A 219 17.85 -2.84 4.88
C GLU A 219 17.91 -1.56 5.70
N LEU A 220 17.31 -1.53 6.89
CA LEU A 220 17.43 -0.36 7.75
C LEU A 220 18.88 -0.16 8.18
N ASN A 221 19.32 1.10 8.22
CA ASN A 221 20.62 1.52 8.72
C ASN A 221 20.49 2.76 9.63
N PRO A 222 19.72 2.69 10.73
CA PRO A 222 19.35 3.88 11.51
C PRO A 222 20.59 4.64 11.98
N GLY A 223 20.61 5.96 11.76
CA GLY A 223 21.73 6.84 12.12
C GLY A 223 22.97 6.71 11.22
N GLY A 224 22.99 5.76 10.28
CA GLY A 224 24.04 5.64 9.27
C GLY A 224 23.71 6.34 7.96
N LEU A 225 24.67 6.38 7.04
CA LEU A 225 24.46 6.90 5.69
C LEU A 225 23.69 5.92 4.80
N GLY A 226 22.92 6.47 3.87
CA GLY A 226 22.32 5.70 2.78
C GLY A 226 23.39 5.09 1.88
N ARG A 227 23.22 3.81 1.48
CA ARG A 227 24.13 3.15 0.52
C ARG A 227 23.38 2.23 -0.40
N LEU A 228 23.83 2.16 -1.65
CA LEU A 228 23.21 1.35 -2.68
C LEU A 228 24.26 0.45 -3.33
N ARG A 229 23.97 -0.85 -3.43
CA ARG A 229 24.87 -1.85 -4.02
C ARG A 229 24.11 -2.73 -4.99
N ALA A 230 24.63 -2.93 -6.19
CA ALA A 230 24.05 -3.87 -7.14
C ALA A 230 24.08 -5.32 -6.59
N LEU A 231 23.06 -6.10 -6.94
CA LEU A 231 22.94 -7.51 -6.59
C LEU A 231 22.96 -8.37 -7.86
N SER A 232 23.52 -9.56 -7.76
CA SER A 232 23.32 -10.58 -8.80
C SER A 232 21.87 -11.07 -8.78
N PRO A 233 21.36 -11.64 -9.88
CA PRO A 233 20.02 -12.23 -9.94
C PRO A 233 19.78 -13.27 -8.84
N GLU A 234 20.78 -14.11 -8.54
CA GLU A 234 20.67 -15.18 -7.53
C GLU A 234 20.52 -14.60 -6.12
N LEU A 235 21.29 -13.55 -5.80
CA LEU A 235 21.19 -12.85 -4.51
C LEU A 235 19.86 -12.10 -4.38
N ALA A 236 19.37 -11.51 -5.47
CA ALA A 236 18.07 -10.85 -5.50
C ALA A 236 16.92 -11.85 -5.28
N LEU A 237 16.93 -12.99 -5.98
CA LEU A 237 15.95 -14.05 -5.76
C LEU A 237 16.01 -14.61 -4.34
N GLY A 238 17.21 -14.90 -3.82
CA GLY A 238 17.38 -15.40 -2.46
C GLY A 238 16.80 -14.45 -1.40
N ARG A 239 16.98 -13.14 -1.59
CA ARG A 239 16.39 -12.11 -0.72
C ARG A 239 14.88 -12.02 -0.86
N ALA A 240 14.35 -12.14 -2.06
CA ALA A 240 12.91 -12.15 -2.30
C ALA A 240 12.24 -13.37 -1.63
N LEU A 241 12.84 -14.56 -1.79
CA LEU A 241 12.38 -15.79 -1.14
C LEU A 241 12.40 -15.68 0.38
N ALA A 242 13.42 -15.02 0.96
CA ALA A 242 13.54 -14.85 2.40
C ALA A 242 12.41 -14.02 3.03
N VAL A 243 11.71 -13.18 2.26
CA VAL A 243 10.63 -12.32 2.77
C VAL A 243 9.26 -12.65 2.20
N CYS A 244 9.19 -13.49 1.17
CA CYS A 244 7.91 -13.81 0.53
C CYS A 244 6.99 -14.63 1.45
N ARG A 245 5.70 -14.57 1.16
CA ARG A 245 4.66 -15.40 1.79
C ARG A 245 3.95 -16.23 0.73
N GLY A 246 3.40 -17.35 1.18
CA GLY A 246 2.73 -18.34 0.32
C GLY A 246 3.53 -19.64 0.28
N ARG A 247 2.94 -20.66 -0.37
CA ARG A 247 3.61 -21.95 -0.55
C ARG A 247 4.36 -21.92 -1.89
N PRO A 248 5.70 -21.96 -1.89
CA PRO A 248 6.44 -22.02 -3.14
C PRO A 248 6.10 -23.31 -3.87
N ALA A 249 5.75 -23.18 -5.15
CA ALA A 249 5.51 -24.26 -6.09
C ALA A 249 6.25 -23.91 -7.39
N GLY A 250 6.44 -24.89 -8.28
CA GLY A 250 7.24 -24.68 -9.51
C GLY A 250 6.84 -23.43 -10.29
N ARG A 251 5.53 -23.24 -10.55
CA ARG A 251 5.01 -22.06 -11.24
C ARG A 251 5.24 -20.76 -10.46
N SER A 252 4.90 -20.71 -9.18
CA SER A 252 5.00 -19.47 -8.39
C SER A 252 6.45 -19.03 -8.13
N LEU A 253 7.38 -19.98 -8.11
CA LEU A 253 8.82 -19.71 -8.08
C LEU A 253 9.32 -19.11 -9.41
N ILE A 254 8.83 -19.61 -10.55
CA ILE A 254 9.16 -19.05 -11.88
C ILE A 254 8.61 -17.62 -11.99
N GLU A 255 7.38 -17.39 -11.54
CA GLU A 255 6.75 -16.06 -11.52
C GLU A 255 7.54 -15.09 -10.63
N LEU A 256 7.95 -15.52 -9.44
CA LEU A 256 8.81 -14.73 -8.55
C LEU A 256 10.17 -14.44 -9.17
N HIS A 257 10.83 -15.44 -9.75
CA HIS A 257 12.10 -15.28 -10.43
C HIS A 257 11.98 -14.24 -11.55
N SER A 258 10.99 -14.38 -12.44
CA SER A 258 10.74 -13.44 -13.54
C SER A 258 10.49 -12.02 -13.01
N ALA A 259 9.66 -11.88 -11.98
CA ALA A 259 9.32 -10.58 -11.41
C ALA A 259 10.52 -9.85 -10.77
N VAL A 260 11.47 -10.59 -10.20
CA VAL A 260 12.60 -10.02 -9.44
C VAL A 260 13.87 -9.91 -10.28
N CYS A 261 14.11 -10.85 -11.20
CA CYS A 261 15.39 -11.01 -11.90
C CYS A 261 15.40 -10.40 -13.32
N ASN A 262 14.25 -10.02 -13.87
CA ASN A 262 14.20 -9.37 -15.20
C ASN A 262 14.67 -7.91 -15.16
N GLY A 263 14.66 -7.28 -13.99
CA GLY A 263 15.12 -5.89 -13.77
C GLY A 263 16.46 -5.83 -13.04
N ALA A 264 17.04 -4.63 -12.98
CA ALA A 264 18.26 -4.41 -12.20
C ALA A 264 17.95 -4.44 -10.69
N ALA A 265 18.68 -5.25 -9.94
CA ALA A 265 18.44 -5.43 -8.51
C ALA A 265 19.53 -4.77 -7.66
N TYR A 266 19.12 -4.15 -6.56
CA TYR A 266 19.99 -3.41 -5.65
C TYR A 266 19.64 -3.71 -4.20
N ARG A 267 20.65 -3.66 -3.34
CA ARG A 267 20.51 -3.55 -1.89
C ARG A 267 20.60 -2.08 -1.51
N LEU A 268 19.55 -1.56 -0.89
CA LEU A 268 19.50 -0.20 -0.35
C LEU A 268 19.56 -0.26 1.17
N ARG A 269 20.69 0.17 1.74
CA ARG A 269 20.79 0.45 3.17
C ARG A 269 20.19 1.83 3.42
N LEU A 270 19.08 1.88 4.15
CA LEU A 270 18.27 3.06 4.39
C LEU A 270 18.67 3.71 5.72
N GLY A 271 19.48 4.76 5.63
CA GLY A 271 19.84 5.63 6.75
C GLY A 271 18.70 6.58 7.11
N ASN A 272 18.68 7.71 6.41
CA ASN A 272 17.56 8.63 6.36
C ASN A 272 16.81 8.45 5.03
N PRO A 273 15.47 8.29 5.02
CA PRO A 273 14.69 8.20 3.79
C PRO A 273 14.83 9.39 2.83
N ALA A 274 15.06 10.60 3.34
CA ALA A 274 15.30 11.78 2.50
C ALA A 274 16.55 11.62 1.63
N ASP A 275 17.63 11.09 2.22
CA ASP A 275 18.93 10.94 1.55
C ASP A 275 18.93 9.80 0.52
N ALA A 276 17.94 8.89 0.59
CA ALA A 276 17.81 7.80 -0.37
C ALA A 276 17.28 8.25 -1.73
N VAL A 277 16.49 9.33 -1.78
CA VAL A 277 15.91 9.86 -3.02
C VAL A 277 17.00 10.18 -4.07
N PRO A 278 18.00 11.03 -3.80
CA PRO A 278 19.04 11.35 -4.78
C PRO A 278 19.87 10.13 -5.20
N LEU A 279 20.10 9.16 -4.31
CA LEU A 279 20.79 7.91 -4.64
C LEU A 279 20.00 7.07 -5.65
N LEU A 280 18.68 6.98 -5.46
CA LEU A 280 17.78 6.26 -6.37
C LEU A 280 17.69 6.95 -7.73
N GLU A 281 17.56 8.28 -7.74
CA GLU A 281 17.51 9.08 -8.97
C GLU A 281 18.81 8.98 -9.77
N ALA A 282 19.97 9.01 -9.10
CA ALA A 282 21.26 8.82 -9.74
C ALA A 282 21.35 7.47 -10.48
N VAL A 283 20.92 6.39 -9.82
CA VAL A 283 20.93 5.03 -10.39
C VAL A 283 19.94 4.88 -11.53
N ILE A 284 18.76 5.49 -11.41
CA ILE A 284 17.76 5.54 -12.50
C ILE A 284 18.31 6.28 -13.71
N ALA A 285 19.00 7.40 -13.49
CA ALA A 285 19.69 8.14 -14.55
C ALA A 285 20.91 7.40 -15.14
N GLY A 286 21.15 6.15 -14.76
CA GLY A 286 22.21 5.31 -15.29
C GLY A 286 23.59 5.52 -14.65
N LYS A 287 23.69 6.34 -13.59
CA LYS A 287 24.94 6.42 -12.83
C LYS A 287 25.20 5.09 -12.11
N PRO A 288 26.46 4.62 -12.07
CA PRO A 288 26.77 3.40 -11.36
C PRO A 288 26.41 3.54 -9.88
N ALA A 289 25.93 2.44 -9.28
CA ALA A 289 25.79 2.36 -7.84
C ALA A 289 27.18 2.48 -7.21
N GLU A 290 27.48 3.60 -6.54
CA GLU A 290 28.78 3.79 -5.90
C GLU A 290 28.95 2.77 -4.77
N GLY A 291 29.91 1.85 -4.96
CA GLY A 291 30.33 0.93 -3.94
C GLY A 291 31.33 1.60 -3.02
N VAL A 292 30.98 1.77 -1.74
CA VAL A 292 31.95 1.86 -0.65
C VAL A 292 31.73 0.70 0.30
#